data_AF-K2PDE1-F1
#
_entry.id   AF-K2PDE1-F1
#
_cell.length_a   1.000
_cell.length_b   1.000
_cell.length_c   1.000
_cell.angle_alpha   90.00
_cell.angle_beta   90.00
_cell.angle_gamma   90.00
#
_symmetry.space_group_name_H-M   'P 1'
#
loop_
_entity.id
_entity.type
_entity.pdbx_description
1 polymer ?
#
loop_
_entity_poly.entity_id
_entity_poly.type
_entity_poly.pdbx_seq_one_letter_code
_entity_poly.pdbx_strand_id
1 'polypeptide(L)'
;AVALVRSGFVSTEDYAVAFYSTVSLAGGSMLLAKGNVHDGVSREMLYAAGAVTAAGSTLSFVRNRALLPRMLSLSLLLAAGAHLRVACNDAGGRVLSTAEDYAAAGFGDAASIDVVGCAVCDRDTYCYVPGTALASMKNGVCVCECGSGGHGEACVPAGAPALPPVAGTASSVFFREGVTVQSVFVVPAGASEVTLRHVVLDGVSPVLYVPWMARDGVRIVVQNVSLLNGAVLYVMGAGALRGAGAAGSGEGGPVELSVCDVEALNGALVLTGTFPAGSALTVTD
;
A
#
# COMPACT_ATOMS: atom_id res chain seq x y z
N ALA A 1 -12.26 -8.47 -4.08
CA ALA A 1 -11.39 -7.35 -4.49
C ALA A 1 -10.67 -6.78 -3.26
N VAL A 2 -9.39 -7.09 -3.11
CA VAL A 2 -8.43 -6.46 -2.18
C VAL A 2 -7.86 -5.23 -2.89
N ALA A 3 -7.72 -4.07 -2.25
CA ALA A 3 -6.85 -3.00 -2.76
C ALA A 3 -5.64 -2.85 -1.83
N LEU A 4 -4.44 -3.16 -2.31
CA LEU A 4 -3.19 -2.81 -1.63
C LEU A 4 -2.66 -1.52 -2.24
N VAL A 5 -2.93 -0.36 -1.63
CA VAL A 5 -2.40 0.93 -2.09
C VAL A 5 -1.19 1.30 -1.26
N ARG A 6 -0.06 1.63 -1.91
CA ARG A 6 1.16 2.12 -1.25
C ARG A 6 1.63 3.42 -1.92
N SER A 7 1.69 4.53 -1.18
CA SER A 7 2.09 5.86 -1.69
C SER A 7 3.13 6.61 -0.85
N GLY A 8 4.23 7.10 -1.45
CA GLY A 8 5.09 8.17 -0.88
C GLY A 8 6.28 7.77 0.02
N PHE A 9 6.90 6.60 -0.18
CA PHE A 9 7.93 6.04 0.71
C PHE A 9 9.39 6.45 0.37
N VAL A 10 10.34 6.39 1.32
CA VAL A 10 11.81 6.31 1.11
C VAL A 10 12.38 5.17 1.96
N SER A 11 13.00 4.15 1.35
CA SER A 11 13.45 2.89 2.00
C SER A 11 14.94 2.61 1.80
N THR A 12 15.72 2.65 2.88
CA THR A 12 17.13 2.20 2.90
C THR A 12 17.30 0.72 3.22
N GLU A 13 16.22 0.02 3.57
CA GLU A 13 16.23 -1.41 3.89
C GLU A 13 16.50 -2.26 2.65
N ASP A 14 16.76 -3.56 2.85
CA ASP A 14 17.04 -4.49 1.75
C ASP A 14 15.93 -4.43 0.67
N TYR A 15 14.65 -4.47 1.07
CA TYR A 15 13.50 -4.34 0.18
C TYR A 15 12.51 -3.28 0.69
N ALA A 16 11.82 -2.58 -0.22
CA ALA A 16 10.72 -1.72 0.18
C ALA A 16 9.45 -2.54 0.50
N VAL A 17 9.16 -3.62 -0.24
CA VAL A 17 8.13 -4.62 0.10
C VAL A 17 8.76 -6.01 -0.02
N ALA A 18 8.52 -6.89 0.95
CA ALA A 18 8.89 -8.29 0.86
C ALA A 18 7.68 -9.20 1.10
N PHE A 19 7.40 -10.05 0.12
CA PHE A 19 6.49 -11.18 0.23
C PHE A 19 7.31 -12.43 0.57
N TYR A 20 7.16 -12.99 1.76
CA TYR A 20 7.91 -14.22 2.13
C TYR A 20 7.13 -15.51 1.82
N SER A 21 5.95 -15.37 1.21
CA SER A 21 5.12 -16.46 0.70
C SER A 21 4.60 -16.14 -0.71
N THR A 22 3.75 -17.01 -1.24
CA THR A 22 2.98 -16.75 -2.46
C THR A 22 1.85 -15.77 -2.15
N VAL A 23 1.64 -14.77 -3.00
CA VAL A 23 0.51 -13.84 -2.93
C VAL A 23 -0.45 -14.14 -4.07
N SER A 24 -1.75 -14.25 -3.79
CA SER A 24 -2.79 -14.49 -4.79
C SER A 24 -3.79 -13.35 -4.83
N LEU A 25 -3.92 -12.70 -5.99
CA LEU A 25 -4.90 -11.65 -6.26
C LEU A 25 -5.99 -12.20 -7.18
N ALA A 26 -7.23 -12.30 -6.68
CA ALA A 26 -8.35 -12.82 -7.45
C ALA A 26 -9.57 -11.89 -7.41
N GLY A 27 -10.45 -12.02 -8.41
CA GLY A 27 -11.79 -11.45 -8.37
C GLY A 27 -11.83 -9.91 -8.28
N GLY A 28 -11.18 -9.24 -9.22
CA GLY A 28 -11.14 -7.77 -9.30
C GLY A 28 -10.23 -7.12 -8.26
N SER A 29 -9.30 -7.86 -7.67
CA SER A 29 -8.34 -7.31 -6.70
C SER A 29 -7.34 -6.38 -7.41
N MET A 30 -6.76 -5.45 -6.65
CA MET A 30 -5.81 -4.47 -7.12
C MET A 30 -4.60 -4.38 -6.19
N LEU A 31 -3.39 -4.49 -6.73
CA LEU A 31 -2.16 -4.06 -6.09
C LEU A 31 -1.73 -2.75 -6.73
N LEU A 32 -1.75 -1.62 -6.01
CA LEU A 32 -1.36 -0.31 -6.50
C LEU A 32 -0.14 0.21 -5.72
N ALA A 33 1.04 0.10 -6.31
CA ALA A 33 2.26 0.74 -5.80
C ALA A 33 2.49 2.07 -6.54
N LYS A 34 2.25 3.20 -5.88
CA LYS A 34 2.32 4.55 -6.47
C LYS A 34 3.38 5.40 -5.76
N GLY A 35 4.23 6.13 -6.46
CA GLY A 35 5.07 7.18 -5.83
C GLY A 35 6.03 6.71 -4.73
N ASN A 36 6.46 5.44 -4.72
CA ASN A 36 7.40 4.93 -3.71
C ASN A 36 8.85 5.21 -4.12
N VAL A 37 9.75 5.42 -3.17
CA VAL A 37 11.20 5.49 -3.40
C VAL A 37 11.88 4.38 -2.59
N HIS A 38 12.78 3.64 -3.25
CA HIS A 38 13.66 2.64 -2.67
C HIS A 38 15.10 3.02 -3.00
N ASP A 39 15.83 3.48 -2.00
CA ASP A 39 17.23 3.91 -2.07
C ASP A 39 18.21 2.85 -1.54
N GLY A 40 17.71 1.64 -1.25
CA GLY A 40 18.53 0.47 -0.96
C GLY A 40 19.49 0.12 -2.11
N VAL A 41 20.75 -0.17 -1.76
CA VAL A 41 21.81 -0.58 -2.70
C VAL A 41 21.99 -2.10 -2.79
N SER A 42 21.46 -2.84 -1.81
CA SER A 42 21.69 -4.28 -1.65
C SER A 42 20.68 -5.12 -2.43
N ARG A 43 19.40 -4.75 -2.42
CA ARG A 43 18.34 -5.48 -3.13
C ARG A 43 17.32 -4.56 -3.80
N GLU A 44 16.49 -5.19 -4.64
CA GLU A 44 15.44 -4.53 -5.42
C GLU A 44 14.32 -3.93 -4.56
N MET A 45 13.45 -3.09 -5.15
CA MET A 45 12.37 -2.42 -4.42
C MET A 45 11.32 -3.40 -3.88
N LEU A 46 10.95 -4.42 -4.64
CA LEU A 46 9.93 -5.37 -4.21
C LEU A 46 10.38 -6.80 -4.48
N TYR A 47 10.25 -7.63 -3.46
CA TYR A 47 10.67 -9.02 -3.48
C TYR A 47 9.53 -9.97 -3.15
N ALA A 48 9.54 -11.14 -3.78
CA ALA A 48 8.72 -12.26 -3.38
C ALA A 48 9.53 -13.55 -3.35
N ALA A 49 9.51 -14.25 -2.22
CA ALA A 49 10.03 -15.61 -2.09
C ALA A 49 9.15 -16.62 -2.84
N GLY A 50 7.83 -16.39 -2.83
CA GLY A 50 6.85 -17.13 -3.62
C GLY A 50 6.46 -16.42 -4.92
N ALA A 51 5.45 -16.94 -5.59
CA ALA A 51 4.88 -16.27 -6.77
C ALA A 51 3.90 -15.17 -6.36
N VAL A 52 3.81 -14.11 -7.16
CA VAL A 52 2.68 -13.19 -7.13
C VAL A 52 1.75 -13.58 -8.26
N THR A 53 0.61 -14.18 -7.92
CA THR A 53 -0.38 -14.64 -8.89
C THR A 53 -1.54 -13.65 -8.97
N ALA A 54 -2.07 -13.46 -10.17
CA ALA A 54 -3.24 -12.62 -10.39
C ALA A 54 -4.21 -13.25 -11.37
N ALA A 55 -5.50 -13.27 -11.03
CA ALA A 55 -6.60 -13.73 -11.87
C ALA A 55 -7.73 -12.71 -11.84
N GLY A 56 -8.15 -12.20 -13.00
CA GLY A 56 -9.16 -11.15 -13.08
C GLY A 56 -8.84 -9.91 -12.23
N SER A 57 -7.55 -9.59 -12.03
CA SER A 57 -7.06 -8.62 -11.04
C SER A 57 -5.98 -7.70 -11.63
N THR A 58 -5.78 -6.53 -11.06
CA THR A 58 -4.87 -5.50 -11.58
C THR A 58 -3.66 -5.31 -10.68
N LEU A 59 -2.46 -5.31 -11.24
CA LEU A 59 -1.24 -4.86 -10.57
C LEU A 59 -0.80 -3.57 -11.24
N SER A 60 -0.83 -2.45 -10.53
CA SER A 60 -0.44 -1.12 -11.01
C SER A 60 0.80 -0.62 -10.28
N PHE A 61 1.84 -0.29 -11.03
CA PHE A 61 3.07 0.30 -10.52
C PHE A 61 3.32 1.65 -11.18
N VAL A 62 3.27 2.72 -10.42
CA VAL A 62 3.23 4.07 -10.98
C VAL A 62 4.17 5.02 -10.24
N ARG A 63 5.05 5.74 -10.94
CA ARG A 63 5.92 6.78 -10.35
C ARG A 63 6.79 6.30 -9.19
N ASN A 64 7.11 5.01 -9.15
CA ASN A 64 8.05 4.49 -8.17
C ASN A 64 9.49 4.74 -8.62
N ARG A 65 10.42 4.93 -7.70
CA ARG A 65 11.85 5.13 -7.97
C ARG A 65 12.65 4.09 -7.21
N ALA A 66 13.45 3.30 -7.91
CA ALA A 66 14.39 2.37 -7.32
C ALA A 66 15.82 2.75 -7.71
N LEU A 67 16.74 2.67 -6.76
CA LEU A 67 18.15 2.95 -6.99
C LEU A 67 18.81 1.92 -7.91
N LEU A 68 18.36 0.66 -7.86
CA LEU A 68 18.89 -0.41 -8.69
C LEU A 68 18.21 -0.45 -10.08
N PRO A 69 18.92 -0.90 -11.13
CA PRO A 69 18.34 -1.11 -12.47
C PRO A 69 17.17 -2.09 -12.50
N ARG A 70 17.13 -3.02 -11.53
CA ARG A 70 16.06 -3.98 -11.34
C ARG A 70 15.19 -3.52 -10.16
N MET A 71 13.88 -3.43 -10.39
CA MET A 71 12.91 -2.99 -9.39
C MET A 71 12.24 -4.15 -8.66
N LEU A 72 11.99 -5.25 -9.37
CA LEU A 72 11.27 -6.40 -8.84
C LEU A 72 12.14 -7.65 -8.86
N SER A 73 12.15 -8.37 -7.75
CA SER A 73 12.73 -9.70 -7.64
C SER A 73 11.69 -10.71 -7.18
N LEU A 74 10.90 -11.20 -8.13
CA LEU A 74 9.76 -12.08 -7.90
C LEU A 74 9.34 -12.81 -9.18
N SER A 75 8.47 -13.81 -9.04
CA SER A 75 7.80 -14.48 -10.16
C SER A 75 6.36 -13.98 -10.29
N LEU A 76 6.04 -13.30 -11.39
CA LEU A 76 4.67 -12.88 -11.73
C LEU A 76 3.96 -13.94 -12.55
N LEU A 77 2.78 -14.35 -12.11
CA LEU A 77 1.91 -15.28 -12.84
C LEU A 77 0.55 -14.63 -13.08
N LEU A 78 0.35 -14.15 -14.30
CA LEU A 78 -0.88 -13.49 -14.73
C LEU A 78 -1.79 -14.51 -15.43
N ALA A 79 -2.98 -14.75 -14.87
CA ALA A 79 -4.02 -15.57 -15.44
C ALA A 79 -5.03 -14.71 -16.24
N ALA A 80 -6.04 -15.34 -16.82
CA ALA A 80 -7.04 -14.66 -17.64
C ALA A 80 -7.68 -13.46 -16.92
N GLY A 81 -7.77 -12.34 -17.62
CA GLY A 81 -8.32 -11.08 -17.09
C GLY A 81 -7.43 -10.36 -16.08
N ALA A 82 -6.21 -10.82 -15.84
CA ALA A 82 -5.24 -10.07 -15.05
C ALA A 82 -4.53 -9.01 -15.90
N HIS A 83 -4.22 -7.87 -15.29
CA HIS A 83 -3.55 -6.74 -15.94
C HIS A 83 -2.35 -6.29 -15.12
N LEU A 84 -1.18 -6.16 -15.77
CA LEU A 84 -0.02 -5.53 -15.19
C LEU A 84 0.20 -4.17 -15.84
N ARG A 85 -0.16 -3.10 -15.13
CA ARG A 85 -0.13 -1.72 -15.60
C ARG A 85 1.03 -0.96 -15.00
N VAL A 86 1.78 -0.24 -15.82
CA VAL A 86 2.96 0.47 -15.37
C VAL A 86 3.04 1.87 -15.96
N ALA A 87 3.47 2.85 -15.17
CA ALA A 87 3.66 4.22 -15.65
C ALA A 87 4.74 4.97 -14.88
N CYS A 88 5.67 5.62 -15.58
CA CYS A 88 6.66 6.54 -14.99
C CYS A 88 7.51 6.01 -13.84
N ASN A 89 7.78 4.71 -13.80
CA ASN A 89 8.72 4.22 -12.80
C ASN A 89 10.15 4.58 -13.22
N ASP A 90 11.02 4.75 -12.24
CA ASP A 90 12.45 5.03 -12.41
C ASP A 90 13.24 3.88 -11.78
N ALA A 91 14.18 3.27 -12.50
CA ALA A 91 15.00 2.17 -12.01
C ALA A 91 16.46 2.35 -12.42
N GLY A 92 17.34 2.59 -11.46
CA GLY A 92 18.75 2.85 -11.77
C GLY A 92 18.99 4.24 -12.36
N GLY A 93 18.19 5.23 -11.98
CA GLY A 93 18.31 6.61 -12.44
C GLY A 93 17.81 6.84 -13.87
N ARG A 94 17.01 5.91 -14.41
CA ARG A 94 16.35 6.05 -15.72
C ARG A 94 14.85 5.86 -15.56
N VAL A 95 14.08 6.72 -16.20
CA VAL A 95 12.63 6.55 -16.33
C VAL A 95 12.35 5.43 -17.34
N LEU A 96 11.59 4.42 -16.92
CA LEU A 96 11.18 3.28 -17.73
C LEU A 96 10.01 3.68 -18.64
N SER A 97 10.15 3.39 -19.94
CA SER A 97 9.26 3.93 -20.97
C SER A 97 8.67 2.88 -21.91
N THR A 98 9.29 1.71 -22.05
CA THR A 98 8.81 0.62 -22.90
C THR A 98 8.58 -0.68 -22.12
N ALA A 99 7.84 -1.62 -22.70
CA ALA A 99 7.59 -2.91 -22.06
C ALA A 99 8.90 -3.69 -21.83
N GLU A 100 9.89 -3.53 -22.71
CA GLU A 100 11.22 -4.12 -22.59
C GLU A 100 12.02 -3.51 -21.43
N ASP A 101 11.94 -2.18 -21.23
CA ASP A 101 12.54 -1.51 -20.07
C ASP A 101 11.98 -2.11 -18.76
N TYR A 102 10.67 -2.29 -18.71
CA TYR A 102 9.99 -2.87 -17.55
C TYR A 102 10.31 -4.36 -17.36
N ALA A 103 10.33 -5.15 -18.42
CA ALA A 103 10.73 -6.56 -18.36
C ALA A 103 12.16 -6.70 -17.82
N ALA A 104 13.10 -5.87 -18.29
CA ALA A 104 14.47 -5.81 -17.77
C ALA A 104 14.53 -5.36 -16.30
N ALA A 105 13.59 -4.51 -15.87
CA ALA A 105 13.45 -4.10 -14.47
C ALA A 105 12.75 -5.15 -13.58
N GLY A 106 12.39 -6.33 -14.11
CA GLY A 106 11.86 -7.46 -13.34
C GLY A 106 10.33 -7.61 -13.36
N PHE A 107 9.63 -6.89 -14.23
CA PHE A 107 8.16 -6.95 -14.33
C PHE A 107 7.62 -8.16 -15.10
N GLY A 108 8.46 -9.13 -15.44
CA GLY A 108 8.06 -10.35 -16.14
C GLY A 108 8.16 -10.22 -17.66
N ASP A 109 7.24 -10.87 -18.37
CA ASP A 109 7.24 -10.90 -19.84
C ASP A 109 6.71 -9.58 -20.41
N ALA A 110 7.49 -8.94 -21.28
CA ALA A 110 7.14 -7.70 -21.97
C ALA A 110 5.77 -7.76 -22.68
N ALA A 111 5.39 -8.93 -23.21
CA ALA A 111 4.11 -9.11 -23.89
C ALA A 111 2.89 -8.98 -22.96
N SER A 112 3.11 -9.07 -21.64
CA SER A 112 2.07 -9.00 -20.61
C SER A 112 1.99 -7.65 -19.88
N ILE A 113 2.81 -6.68 -20.29
CA ILE A 113 2.95 -5.38 -19.61
C ILE A 113 2.19 -4.28 -20.36
N ASP A 114 1.21 -3.70 -19.70
CA ASP A 114 0.46 -2.54 -20.16
C ASP A 114 1.19 -1.24 -19.75
N VAL A 115 1.96 -0.66 -20.67
CA VAL A 115 2.70 0.58 -20.41
C VAL A 115 1.85 1.81 -20.71
N VAL A 116 1.72 2.70 -19.73
CA VAL A 116 1.07 4.00 -19.87
C VAL A 116 2.11 5.12 -19.84
N GLY A 117 2.05 6.00 -20.84
CA GLY A 117 2.96 7.14 -20.96
C GLY A 117 2.80 8.16 -19.83
N CYS A 118 3.90 8.86 -19.49
CA CYS A 118 3.91 9.74 -18.32
C CYS A 118 3.03 10.97 -18.35
N ALA A 119 2.68 11.42 -19.55
CA ALA A 119 1.75 12.52 -19.76
C ALA A 119 0.28 12.06 -19.75
N VAL A 120 0.02 10.76 -19.65
CA VAL A 120 -1.32 10.17 -19.69
C VAL A 120 -1.77 9.84 -18.27
N CYS A 121 -2.89 10.43 -17.86
CA CYS A 121 -3.58 10.08 -16.62
C CYS A 121 -4.59 8.98 -16.92
N ASP A 122 -4.11 7.74 -17.00
CA ASP A 122 -4.97 6.58 -17.15
C ASP A 122 -5.61 6.21 -15.81
N ARG A 123 -6.94 6.23 -15.75
CA ARG A 123 -7.70 5.95 -14.52
C ARG A 123 -7.36 4.56 -13.96
N ASP A 124 -7.24 3.56 -14.83
CA ASP A 124 -7.08 2.17 -14.44
C ASP A 124 -5.65 1.84 -13.98
N THR A 125 -4.71 2.74 -14.27
CA THR A 125 -3.32 2.65 -13.82
C THR A 125 -3.07 3.45 -12.55
N TYR A 126 -3.62 4.66 -12.43
CA TYR A 126 -3.27 5.61 -11.36
C TYR A 126 -4.20 5.60 -10.14
N CYS A 127 -5.38 5.02 -10.26
CA CYS A 127 -6.48 5.12 -9.29
C CYS A 127 -7.09 3.75 -8.98
N TYR A 128 -7.77 3.64 -7.83
CA TYR A 128 -8.64 2.51 -7.54
C TYR A 128 -9.95 2.66 -8.31
N VAL A 129 -10.06 1.97 -9.44
CA VAL A 129 -11.15 2.12 -10.42
C VAL A 129 -12.54 2.04 -9.78
N PRO A 130 -12.87 1.07 -8.90
CA PRO A 130 -14.22 0.95 -8.35
C PRO A 130 -14.69 2.19 -7.57
N GLY A 131 -13.77 2.96 -6.97
CA GLY A 131 -14.11 4.19 -6.25
C GLY A 131 -13.84 5.48 -7.04
N THR A 132 -13.36 5.40 -8.28
CA THR A 132 -12.96 6.56 -9.08
C THR A 132 -14.03 6.94 -10.10
N ALA A 133 -14.53 8.18 -10.04
CA ALA A 133 -15.46 8.71 -11.04
C ALA A 133 -14.72 9.18 -12.31
N LEU A 134 -13.66 9.97 -12.13
CA LEU A 134 -12.83 10.49 -13.21
C LEU A 134 -11.36 10.51 -12.81
N ALA A 135 -10.47 10.52 -13.81
CA ALA A 135 -9.05 10.80 -13.60
C ALA A 135 -8.62 11.85 -14.62
N SER A 136 -7.86 12.85 -14.18
CA SER A 136 -7.38 13.91 -15.06
C SER A 136 -5.98 14.41 -14.67
N MET A 137 -5.24 14.90 -15.66
CA MET A 137 -3.96 15.57 -15.43
C MET A 137 -4.20 16.96 -14.86
N LYS A 138 -3.63 17.25 -13.68
CA LYS A 138 -3.58 18.58 -13.06
C LYS A 138 -2.12 18.89 -12.68
N ASN A 139 -1.57 19.97 -13.24
CA ASN A 139 -0.18 20.41 -12.98
C ASN A 139 0.88 19.30 -13.16
N GLY A 140 0.76 18.47 -14.19
CA GLY A 140 1.69 17.35 -14.44
C GLY A 140 1.49 16.13 -13.53
N VAL A 141 0.49 16.16 -12.64
CA VAL A 141 0.15 15.06 -11.73
C VAL A 141 -1.22 14.50 -12.12
N CYS A 142 -1.31 13.16 -12.21
CA CYS A 142 -2.60 12.50 -12.40
C CYS A 142 -3.38 12.52 -11.10
N VAL A 143 -4.55 13.15 -11.12
CA VAL A 143 -5.46 13.31 -9.98
C VAL A 143 -6.70 12.45 -10.21
N CYS A 144 -7.02 11.63 -9.20
CA CYS A 144 -8.21 10.80 -9.16
C CYS A 144 -9.35 11.59 -8.51
N GLU A 145 -10.45 11.78 -9.23
CA GLU A 145 -11.69 12.34 -8.71
C GLU A 145 -12.60 11.20 -8.28
N CYS A 146 -12.87 11.13 -6.99
CA CYS A 146 -13.58 10.00 -6.40
C CYS A 146 -15.09 10.09 -6.64
N GLY A 147 -15.69 8.94 -6.94
CA GLY A 147 -17.13 8.78 -6.97
C GLY A 147 -17.69 8.53 -5.57
N SER A 148 -18.98 8.17 -5.52
CA SER A 148 -19.63 7.79 -4.27
C SER A 148 -18.90 6.62 -3.60
N GLY A 149 -18.43 6.82 -2.36
CA GLY A 149 -17.73 5.80 -1.58
C GLY A 149 -16.22 5.71 -1.83
N GLY A 150 -15.68 6.42 -2.82
CA GLY A 150 -14.24 6.54 -3.02
C GLY A 150 -13.64 7.66 -2.18
N HIS A 151 -12.48 7.41 -1.57
CA HIS A 151 -11.83 8.37 -0.70
C HIS A 151 -10.30 8.43 -0.88
N GLY A 152 -9.72 9.60 -0.57
CA GLY A 152 -8.27 9.84 -0.66
C GLY A 152 -7.76 9.98 -2.10
N GLU A 153 -6.44 10.12 -2.26
CA GLU A 153 -5.81 10.42 -3.55
C GLU A 153 -5.93 9.31 -4.61
N ALA A 154 -6.21 8.07 -4.16
CA ALA A 154 -6.41 6.92 -5.03
C ALA A 154 -7.87 6.45 -5.07
N CYS A 155 -8.80 7.13 -4.37
CA CYS A 155 -10.23 6.81 -4.34
C CYS A 155 -10.58 5.41 -3.83
N VAL A 156 -9.92 4.97 -2.76
CA VAL A 156 -10.15 3.66 -2.11
C VAL A 156 -11.48 3.61 -1.32
N PRO A 157 -12.01 2.41 -0.98
CA PRO A 157 -13.39 2.22 -0.48
C PRO A 157 -13.80 2.92 0.82
N ALA A 158 -12.88 3.43 1.64
CA ALA A 158 -13.19 4.16 2.87
C ALA A 158 -12.19 5.30 3.06
N GLY A 159 -12.58 6.43 3.66
CA GLY A 159 -11.65 7.54 3.91
C GLY A 159 -10.84 7.35 5.19
N ALA A 160 -9.68 8.01 5.28
CA ALA A 160 -8.98 8.07 6.56
C ALA A 160 -9.90 8.77 7.61
N PRO A 161 -10.13 8.18 8.79
CA PRO A 161 -10.92 8.81 9.83
C PRO A 161 -10.23 10.08 10.35
N ALA A 162 -11.04 11.06 10.79
CA ALA A 162 -10.53 12.25 11.46
C ALA A 162 -9.84 11.83 12.77
N LEU A 163 -8.62 12.33 12.97
CA LEU A 163 -7.84 11.99 14.15
C LEU A 163 -8.48 12.53 15.44
N PRO A 164 -8.61 11.71 16.50
CA PRO A 164 -8.84 12.24 17.82
C PRO A 164 -7.62 13.09 18.27
N PRO A 165 -7.81 14.14 19.09
CA PRO A 165 -6.71 14.90 19.67
C PRO A 165 -5.76 13.98 20.44
N VAL A 166 -4.45 14.28 20.41
CA VAL A 166 -3.40 13.51 21.08
C VAL A 166 -3.71 13.45 22.58
N ALA A 167 -4.23 12.32 23.05
CA ALA A 167 -4.39 12.02 24.46
C ALA A 167 -3.16 11.21 24.93
N GLY A 168 -2.63 11.59 26.10
CA GLY A 168 -1.34 11.15 26.61
C GLY A 168 -1.19 9.63 26.87
N THR A 169 0.07 9.26 27.13
CA THR A 169 0.61 7.98 27.63
C THR A 169 -0.35 6.78 27.57
N ALA A 170 -0.52 6.21 26.39
CA ALA A 170 -1.16 4.91 26.23
C ALA A 170 -0.13 3.78 26.42
N SER A 171 -0.62 2.57 26.73
CA SER A 171 0.19 1.35 26.75
C SER A 171 1.01 1.20 25.47
N SER A 172 2.25 0.74 25.60
CA SER A 172 3.14 0.42 24.48
C SER A 172 2.58 -0.65 23.54
N VAL A 173 1.58 -1.43 23.97
CA VAL A 173 1.01 -2.55 23.21
C VAL A 173 -0.50 -2.36 23.04
N PHE A 174 -0.97 -2.42 21.79
CA PHE A 174 -2.37 -2.52 21.40
C PHE A 174 -2.64 -3.92 20.85
N PHE A 175 -3.63 -4.62 21.39
CA PHE A 175 -3.94 -6.00 20.99
C PHE A 175 -5.44 -6.21 20.80
N ARG A 176 -5.82 -6.90 19.72
CA ARG A 176 -7.17 -7.38 19.44
C ARG A 176 -7.12 -8.81 18.92
N GLU A 177 -7.91 -9.68 19.53
CA GLU A 177 -8.00 -11.07 19.10
C GLU A 177 -9.42 -11.61 19.15
N GLY A 178 -9.80 -12.40 18.15
CA GLY A 178 -11.03 -13.21 18.16
C GLY A 178 -12.30 -12.37 18.14
N VAL A 179 -12.24 -11.17 17.57
CA VAL A 179 -13.34 -10.20 17.58
C VAL A 179 -13.80 -9.87 16.16
N THR A 180 -15.11 -9.67 16.02
CA THR A 180 -15.69 -9.00 14.85
C THR A 180 -15.83 -7.52 15.14
N VAL A 181 -15.36 -6.69 14.23
CA VAL A 181 -15.38 -5.24 14.35
C VAL A 181 -16.16 -4.63 13.21
N GLN A 182 -17.21 -3.90 13.57
CA GLN A 182 -18.15 -3.26 12.65
C GLN A 182 -18.11 -1.73 12.74
N SER A 183 -17.17 -1.18 13.51
CA SER A 183 -17.01 0.25 13.74
C SER A 183 -15.54 0.65 13.72
N VAL A 184 -15.29 1.96 13.60
CA VAL A 184 -13.93 2.52 13.58
C VAL A 184 -13.26 2.38 14.93
N PHE A 185 -12.00 1.92 14.96
CA PHE A 185 -11.12 2.14 16.11
C PHE A 185 -9.77 2.71 15.69
N VAL A 186 -9.21 3.52 16.58
CA VAL A 186 -7.95 4.22 16.38
C VAL A 186 -6.93 3.63 17.34
N VAL A 187 -5.76 3.24 16.83
CA VAL A 187 -4.65 2.85 17.68
C VAL A 187 -4.22 4.06 18.51
N PRO A 188 -4.10 3.92 19.83
CA PRO A 188 -3.64 5.01 20.67
C PRO A 188 -2.27 5.55 20.26
N ALA A 189 -2.12 6.87 20.42
CA ALA A 189 -0.84 7.57 20.36
C ALA A 189 0.24 6.87 21.21
N GLY A 190 1.40 6.57 20.61
CA GLY A 190 2.55 6.03 21.34
C GLY A 190 2.56 4.50 21.53
N ALA A 191 1.64 3.76 20.91
CA ALA A 191 1.78 2.31 20.80
C ALA A 191 3.05 1.95 20.00
N SER A 192 3.94 1.16 20.59
CA SER A 192 5.12 0.58 19.95
C SER A 192 4.83 -0.80 19.36
N GLU A 193 3.72 -1.44 19.74
CA GLU A 193 3.25 -2.71 19.20
C GLU A 193 1.73 -2.68 18.97
N VAL A 194 1.27 -3.16 17.81
CA VAL A 194 -0.13 -3.24 17.41
C VAL A 194 -0.40 -4.61 16.82
N THR A 195 -1.21 -5.44 17.46
CA THR A 195 -1.46 -6.81 16.99
C THR A 195 -2.96 -7.06 16.82
N LEU A 196 -3.34 -7.50 15.61
CA LEU A 196 -4.66 -7.99 15.27
C LEU A 196 -4.54 -9.49 14.94
N ARG A 197 -5.23 -10.36 15.67
CA ARG A 197 -5.24 -11.82 15.39
C ARG A 197 -6.65 -12.39 15.32
N HIS A 198 -7.00 -13.19 14.31
CA HIS A 198 -8.36 -13.76 14.19
C HIS A 198 -9.45 -12.67 14.24
N VAL A 199 -9.26 -11.58 13.49
CA VAL A 199 -10.16 -10.42 13.51
C VAL A 199 -10.98 -10.39 12.23
N VAL A 200 -12.30 -10.26 12.36
CA VAL A 200 -13.19 -10.03 11.21
C VAL A 200 -13.58 -8.56 11.18
N LEU A 201 -13.19 -7.87 10.12
CA LEU A 201 -13.56 -6.49 9.85
C LEU A 201 -14.75 -6.49 8.89
N ASP A 202 -15.87 -5.91 9.27
CA ASP A 202 -17.11 -6.05 8.53
C ASP A 202 -17.84 -4.70 8.39
N GLY A 203 -17.91 -4.20 7.16
CA GLY A 203 -18.65 -2.98 6.80
C GLY A 203 -17.78 -1.83 6.30
N VAL A 204 -18.42 -0.75 5.85
CA VAL A 204 -17.80 0.39 5.13
C VAL A 204 -17.05 1.38 6.04
N SER A 205 -16.65 0.97 7.24
CA SER A 205 -15.93 1.82 8.19
C SER A 205 -14.43 1.52 8.17
N PRO A 206 -13.54 2.54 8.25
CA PRO A 206 -12.12 2.32 8.48
C PRO A 206 -11.93 1.62 9.82
N VAL A 207 -11.33 0.43 9.86
CA VAL A 207 -11.37 -0.33 11.12
C VAL A 207 -10.10 -0.15 11.96
N LEU A 208 -8.94 -0.10 11.33
CA LEU A 208 -7.68 0.22 12.01
C LEU A 208 -7.15 1.52 11.43
N TYR A 209 -6.88 2.48 12.30
CA TYR A 209 -6.03 3.62 12.01
C TYR A 209 -4.82 3.50 12.92
N VAL A 210 -3.62 3.38 12.35
CA VAL A 210 -2.36 3.44 13.13
C VAL A 210 -1.72 4.82 12.93
N PRO A 211 -1.86 5.76 13.89
CA PRO A 211 -1.12 7.01 13.84
C PRO A 211 0.35 6.69 14.08
N TRP A 212 1.15 6.97 13.07
CA TRP A 212 2.56 7.27 13.21
C TRP A 212 2.80 8.31 14.33
N MET A 213 3.06 7.89 15.56
CA MET A 213 3.52 8.78 16.65
C MET A 213 4.50 8.10 17.63
N ALA A 214 5.01 6.92 17.29
CA ALA A 214 6.05 6.30 18.10
C ALA A 214 7.41 6.92 17.73
N ARG A 215 7.97 7.72 18.65
CA ARG A 215 9.32 8.29 18.47
C ARG A 215 10.38 7.20 18.28
N ASP A 216 10.15 6.01 18.85
CA ASP A 216 11.07 4.87 18.82
C ASP A 216 10.70 3.79 17.79
N GLY A 217 9.65 4.00 16.98
CA GLY A 217 9.14 3.03 16.02
C GLY A 217 7.95 2.20 16.50
N VAL A 218 7.26 1.57 15.55
CA VAL A 218 6.06 0.74 15.82
C VAL A 218 6.09 -0.56 15.03
N ARG A 219 5.80 -1.65 15.72
CA ARG A 219 5.59 -2.98 15.14
C ARG A 219 4.11 -3.28 15.03
N ILE A 220 3.62 -3.55 13.83
CA ILE A 220 2.22 -3.86 13.55
C ILE A 220 2.16 -5.30 13.04
N VAL A 221 1.37 -6.16 13.67
CA VAL A 221 1.14 -7.55 13.27
C VAL A 221 -0.35 -7.73 12.97
N VAL A 222 -0.67 -8.16 11.76
CA VAL A 222 -2.03 -8.45 11.30
C VAL A 222 -2.04 -9.92 10.90
N GLN A 223 -2.76 -10.76 11.62
CA GLN A 223 -2.75 -12.21 11.42
C GLN A 223 -4.17 -12.78 11.38
N ASN A 224 -4.50 -13.60 10.38
CA ASN A 224 -5.80 -14.25 10.25
C ASN A 224 -6.93 -13.21 10.28
N VAL A 225 -6.86 -12.21 9.40
CA VAL A 225 -7.81 -11.08 9.36
C VAL A 225 -8.65 -11.12 8.11
N SER A 226 -9.97 -11.11 8.27
CA SER A 226 -10.92 -11.06 7.15
C SER A 226 -11.48 -9.65 7.00
N LEU A 227 -11.39 -9.05 5.81
CA LEU A 227 -11.96 -7.75 5.45
C LEU A 227 -13.21 -7.97 4.59
N LEU A 228 -14.38 -7.76 5.16
CA LEU A 228 -15.68 -8.02 4.55
C LEU A 228 -16.45 -6.73 4.30
N ASN A 229 -17.32 -6.73 3.28
CA ASN A 229 -18.37 -5.71 3.10
C ASN A 229 -17.90 -4.25 3.09
N GLY A 230 -16.75 -3.96 2.47
CA GLY A 230 -16.18 -2.62 2.38
C GLY A 230 -15.15 -2.29 3.44
N ALA A 231 -14.78 -3.25 4.31
CA ALA A 231 -13.85 -3.01 5.40
C ALA A 231 -12.46 -2.60 4.90
N VAL A 232 -11.92 -1.53 5.49
CA VAL A 232 -10.58 -1.04 5.15
C VAL A 232 -9.68 -0.99 6.38
N LEU A 233 -8.52 -1.61 6.25
CA LEU A 233 -7.43 -1.56 7.22
C LEU A 233 -6.44 -0.48 6.79
N TYR A 234 -6.36 0.62 7.53
CA TYR A 234 -5.47 1.75 7.22
C TYR A 234 -4.22 1.74 8.08
N VAL A 235 -3.06 1.82 7.44
CA VAL A 235 -1.78 2.04 8.13
C VAL A 235 -1.15 3.28 7.53
N MET A 236 -0.89 4.29 8.38
CA MET A 236 -0.41 5.59 7.91
C MET A 236 0.98 5.93 8.44
N GLY A 237 1.85 6.38 7.53
CA GLY A 237 3.15 6.96 7.85
C GLY A 237 3.05 8.44 8.24
N ALA A 238 4.19 9.05 8.57
CA ALA A 238 4.37 10.49 8.75
C ALA A 238 3.86 11.30 7.54
N GLY A 239 3.65 12.61 7.68
CA GLY A 239 3.39 13.48 6.52
C GLY A 239 1.98 13.44 5.90
N ALA A 240 1.16 12.42 6.17
CA ALA A 240 -0.27 12.42 5.76
C ALA A 240 -1.12 13.46 6.52
N LEU A 241 -0.57 14.03 7.60
CA LEU A 241 -1.24 14.92 8.55
C LEU A 241 -0.84 16.38 8.38
N ARG A 242 -0.95 16.94 7.17
CA ARG A 242 -0.70 18.37 6.94
C ARG A 242 -1.76 19.32 7.54
N GLY A 243 -2.89 18.79 8.03
CA GLY A 243 -4.03 19.59 8.52
C GLY A 243 -4.26 19.61 10.03
N ALA A 244 -3.53 18.82 10.83
CA ALA A 244 -3.85 18.60 12.25
C ALA A 244 -3.06 19.47 13.24
N GLY A 245 -2.38 20.53 12.78
CA GLY A 245 -1.66 21.45 13.68
C GLY A 245 -0.57 20.79 14.54
N ALA A 246 -0.12 19.59 14.19
CA ALA A 246 0.98 18.92 14.87
C ALA A 246 2.30 19.60 14.47
N ALA A 247 2.63 20.68 15.17
CA ALA A 247 3.97 21.23 15.25
C ALA A 247 4.86 20.24 16.02
N GLY A 248 5.23 19.14 15.37
CA GLY A 248 6.17 18.16 15.87
C GLY A 248 7.20 17.88 14.78
N SER A 249 8.48 17.98 15.13
CA SER A 249 9.62 17.63 14.28
C SER A 249 9.34 16.34 13.49
N GLY A 250 9.60 16.36 12.19
CA GLY A 250 9.37 15.25 11.24
C GLY A 250 10.25 14.02 11.46
N GLU A 251 10.33 13.52 12.68
CA GLU A 251 11.14 12.39 13.13
C GLU A 251 10.29 11.55 14.09
N GLY A 252 9.65 10.52 13.56
CA GLY A 252 9.35 9.33 14.36
C GLY A 252 10.27 8.19 13.89
N GLY A 253 10.26 7.07 14.61
CA GLY A 253 11.08 5.89 14.31
C GLY A 253 10.35 4.87 13.40
N PRO A 254 11.04 3.93 12.76
CA PRO A 254 10.50 3.09 11.67
C PRO A 254 9.22 2.30 11.99
N VAL A 255 8.43 1.99 10.94
CA VAL A 255 7.25 1.12 11.01
C VAL A 255 7.60 -0.27 10.47
N GLU A 256 7.44 -1.30 11.29
CA GLU A 256 7.48 -2.70 10.85
C GLU A 256 6.05 -3.23 10.75
N LEU A 257 5.53 -3.45 9.55
CA LEU A 257 4.22 -4.06 9.35
C LEU A 257 4.38 -5.51 8.87
N SER A 258 3.86 -6.46 9.64
CA SER A 258 3.74 -7.88 9.28
C SER A 258 2.28 -8.23 9.06
N VAL A 259 1.96 -8.78 7.90
CA VAL A 259 0.61 -9.20 7.51
C VAL A 259 0.66 -10.68 7.19
N CYS A 260 -0.13 -11.50 7.87
CA CYS A 260 -0.25 -12.95 7.72
C CYS A 260 -1.72 -13.30 7.53
N ASP A 261 -2.07 -14.21 6.62
CA ASP A 261 -3.42 -14.72 6.40
C ASP A 261 -4.49 -13.60 6.38
N VAL A 262 -4.44 -12.73 5.37
CA VAL A 262 -5.44 -11.67 5.18
C VAL A 262 -6.33 -11.96 3.98
N GLU A 263 -7.60 -12.19 4.26
CA GLU A 263 -8.64 -12.38 3.26
C GLU A 263 -9.44 -11.09 3.08
N ALA A 264 -9.71 -10.65 1.85
CA ALA A 264 -10.62 -9.52 1.63
C ALA A 264 -11.73 -9.83 0.62
N LEU A 265 -12.95 -10.00 1.14
CA LEU A 265 -14.18 -10.04 0.36
C LEU A 265 -14.77 -8.64 0.29
N ASN A 266 -14.33 -7.89 -0.73
CA ASN A 266 -14.69 -6.48 -0.92
C ASN A 266 -14.13 -5.56 0.18
N GLY A 267 -12.88 -5.79 0.60
CA GLY A 267 -12.17 -4.97 1.58
C GLY A 267 -10.80 -4.50 1.07
N ALA A 268 -10.11 -3.64 1.80
CA ALA A 268 -8.81 -3.10 1.37
C ALA A 268 -7.80 -2.96 2.52
N LEU A 269 -6.52 -3.15 2.21
CA LEU A 269 -5.42 -2.82 3.10
C LEU A 269 -4.68 -1.62 2.50
N VAL A 270 -4.77 -0.46 3.13
CA VAL A 270 -4.26 0.79 2.58
C VAL A 270 -3.08 1.30 3.39
N LEU A 271 -1.95 1.46 2.72
CA LEU A 271 -0.71 2.03 3.24
C LEU A 271 -0.51 3.42 2.63
N THR A 272 -0.58 4.48 3.43
CA THR A 272 -0.49 5.85 2.91
C THR A 272 0.33 6.79 3.81
N GLY A 273 0.87 7.86 3.26
CA GLY A 273 1.81 8.76 3.96
C GLY A 273 3.27 8.37 3.80
N THR A 274 4.17 9.21 4.31
CA THR A 274 5.62 9.03 4.27
C THR A 274 6.09 8.21 5.46
N PHE A 275 6.60 7.02 5.24
CA PHE A 275 7.25 6.25 6.28
C PHE A 275 8.75 6.55 6.27
N PRO A 276 9.41 6.67 7.44
CA PRO A 276 10.84 6.92 7.46
C PRO A 276 11.67 5.70 7.08
N ALA A 277 12.93 5.98 6.76
CA ALA A 277 13.97 4.99 6.55
C ALA A 277 14.00 3.96 7.70
N GLY A 278 14.22 2.70 7.35
CA GLY A 278 14.11 1.56 8.28
C GLY A 278 12.73 0.92 8.38
N SER A 279 11.69 1.54 7.82
CA SER A 279 10.35 0.95 7.83
C SER A 279 10.28 -0.23 6.85
N ALA A 280 9.59 -1.32 7.23
CA ALA A 280 9.50 -2.54 6.44
C ALA A 280 8.05 -3.06 6.38
N LEU A 281 7.69 -3.64 5.24
CA LEU A 281 6.43 -4.37 5.04
C LEU A 281 6.73 -5.82 4.69
N THR A 282 6.28 -6.71 5.56
CA THR A 282 6.33 -8.16 5.41
C THR A 282 4.91 -8.67 5.22
N VAL A 283 4.68 -9.42 4.16
CA VAL A 283 3.39 -10.10 3.92
C VAL A 283 3.66 -11.60 3.74
N THR A 284 2.93 -12.43 4.47
CA THR A 284 2.93 -13.88 4.42
C THR A 284 1.51 -14.42 4.28
N ASP A 285 1.41 -15.68 3.87
CA ASP A 285 0.18 -16.47 3.93
C ASP A 285 0.07 -17.02 5.35
#